data_AF-A0A1M2V6U6-F1
#
_entry.id   AF-A0A1M2V6U6-F1
#
_cell.length_a   1.000
_cell.length_b   1.000
_cell.length_c   1.000
_cell.angle_alpha   90.00
_cell.angle_beta   90.00
_cell.angle_gamma   90.00
#
_symmetry.space_group_name_H-M   'P 1'
#
loop_
_entity.id
_entity.type
_entity.pdbx_description
1 polymer ?
#
loop_
_entity_poly.entity_id
_entity_poly.type
_entity_poly.pdbx_seq_one_letter_code
_entity_poly.pdbx_strand_id
1 'polypeptide(L)'
;MAILLLVGEAWVRRSGRSPDWWDSWIIMLWGIVNTFTEHHGSGWSVKDMQHTILGVLWWAGGILGIFLSRNNQRTVVPALIIILTGWAMSDHAQALMLSTKVHALFGYTLMAAGLARLIEVCFVAPKYTQDIVEGDSHSEHTLDGSREDHAAASSSPTRAFRHLPPFFCRLLFMSATDEELHFVNDNKMDHVTYILIMFSIAFILYALIVSLISLYATSGRNAAPASSGDGAIELTQSNKWYARVPAADVEPGTHVIGDDDD
;
A
#
# COMPACT_ATOMS: atom_id res chain seq x y z
N MET A 1 0.02 -4.34 -2.49
CA MET A 1 0.50 -3.39 -1.45
C MET A 1 1.26 -2.21 -2.03
N ALA A 2 2.31 -2.38 -2.84
CA ALA A 2 2.99 -1.21 -3.46
C ALA A 2 2.03 -0.30 -4.25
N ILE A 3 1.05 -0.86 -4.97
CA ILE A 3 -0.02 -0.09 -5.63
C ILE A 3 -0.90 0.64 -4.60
N LEU A 4 -1.28 0.02 -3.48
CA LEU A 4 -2.02 0.69 -2.40
C LEU A 4 -1.18 1.79 -1.70
N LEU A 5 0.15 1.62 -1.60
CA LEU A 5 1.03 2.59 -0.98
C LEU A 5 1.40 3.75 -1.92
N LEU A 6 1.50 3.50 -3.22
CA LEU A 6 1.91 4.49 -4.22
C LEU A 6 0.70 5.16 -4.90
N VAL A 7 -0.36 4.41 -5.18
CA VAL A 7 -1.60 4.90 -5.81
C VAL A 7 -2.68 5.17 -4.76
N GLY A 8 -2.76 4.34 -3.73
CA GLY A 8 -3.75 4.50 -2.67
C GLY A 8 -3.54 5.74 -1.81
N GLU A 9 -2.34 6.34 -1.77
CA GLU A 9 -2.13 7.64 -1.10
C GLU A 9 -2.98 8.74 -1.72
N ALA A 10 -2.98 8.86 -3.06
CA ALA A 10 -3.80 9.83 -3.76
C ALA A 10 -5.29 9.58 -3.46
N TRP A 11 -5.69 8.31 -3.37
CA TRP A 11 -7.04 7.92 -2.99
C TRP A 11 -7.40 8.25 -1.54
N VAL A 12 -6.49 8.04 -0.58
CA VAL A 12 -6.71 8.39 0.83
C VAL A 12 -6.78 9.92 0.98
N ARG A 13 -5.91 10.67 0.29
CA ARG A 13 -5.92 12.13 0.29
C ARG A 13 -7.24 12.70 -0.23
N ARG A 14 -7.75 12.21 -1.36
CA ARG A 14 -9.05 12.64 -1.90
C ARG A 14 -10.25 12.20 -1.06
N SER A 15 -10.10 11.15 -0.22
CA SER A 15 -11.19 10.70 0.68
C SER A 15 -11.50 11.71 1.76
N GLY A 16 -10.59 12.67 2.00
CA GLY A 16 -10.73 13.68 3.01
C GLY A 16 -10.74 13.13 4.44
N ARG A 17 -10.27 11.89 4.66
CA ARG A 17 -10.16 11.24 5.97
C ARG A 17 -8.71 10.95 6.32
N SER A 18 -8.38 11.05 7.61
CA SER A 18 -7.03 10.69 8.08
C SER A 18 -6.75 9.19 7.84
N PRO A 19 -5.50 8.79 7.57
CA PRO A 19 -5.16 7.38 7.36
C PRO A 19 -5.57 6.50 8.53
N ASP A 20 -5.41 7.00 9.76
CA ASP A 20 -5.74 6.27 10.99
C ASP A 20 -7.25 5.97 11.09
N TRP A 21 -8.10 6.79 10.48
CA TRP A 21 -9.54 6.54 10.39
C TRP A 21 -9.83 5.30 9.54
N TRP A 22 -9.18 5.19 8.38
CA TRP A 22 -9.29 4.03 7.50
C TRP A 22 -8.69 2.77 8.14
N ASP A 23 -7.51 2.89 8.74
CA ASP A 23 -6.86 1.80 9.46
C ASP A 23 -7.76 1.29 10.58
N SER A 24 -8.42 2.19 11.32
CA SER A 24 -9.35 1.82 12.40
C SER A 24 -10.58 1.06 11.89
N TRP A 25 -11.11 1.40 10.71
CA TRP A 25 -12.20 0.62 10.08
C TRP A 25 -11.75 -0.78 9.66
N ILE A 26 -10.57 -0.89 9.07
CA ILE A 26 -10.02 -2.20 8.66
C ILE A 26 -9.81 -3.07 9.89
N ILE A 27 -9.18 -2.52 10.94
CA ILE A 27 -8.97 -3.22 12.20
C ILE A 27 -10.31 -3.63 12.81
N MET A 28 -11.31 -2.74 12.77
CA MET A 28 -12.63 -3.04 13.33
C MET A 28 -13.31 -4.19 12.61
N LEU A 29 -13.47 -4.08 11.28
CA LEU A 29 -14.18 -5.06 10.48
C LEU A 29 -13.47 -6.42 10.49
N TRP A 30 -12.13 -6.42 10.38
CA TRP A 30 -11.36 -7.64 10.47
C TRP A 30 -11.46 -8.28 11.86
N GLY A 31 -11.42 -7.48 12.92
CA GLY A 31 -11.61 -7.96 14.29
C GLY A 31 -12.96 -8.63 14.50
N ILE A 32 -14.05 -8.06 13.93
CA ILE A 32 -15.39 -8.66 13.99
C ILE A 32 -15.37 -10.04 13.31
N VAL A 33 -14.86 -10.11 12.07
CA VAL A 33 -14.77 -11.38 11.34
C VAL A 33 -14.00 -12.40 12.18
N ASN A 34 -12.79 -12.05 12.62
CA ASN A 34 -11.93 -12.96 13.37
C ASN A 34 -12.58 -13.46 14.67
N THR A 35 -13.24 -12.58 15.44
CA THR A 35 -13.92 -12.99 16.67
C THR A 35 -15.00 -14.03 16.42
N PHE A 36 -15.78 -13.90 15.35
CA PHE A 36 -16.95 -14.75 15.13
C PHE A 36 -16.67 -15.94 14.20
N THR A 37 -15.55 -15.95 13.48
CA THR A 37 -15.21 -17.05 12.57
C THR A 37 -14.10 -17.96 13.09
N GLU A 38 -13.36 -17.61 14.13
CA GLU A 38 -12.18 -18.40 14.52
C GLU A 38 -12.54 -19.77 15.10
N HIS A 39 -13.57 -19.84 15.94
CA HIS A 39 -13.93 -21.09 16.60
C HIS A 39 -14.65 -22.04 15.64
N HIS A 40 -14.01 -23.18 15.38
CA HIS A 40 -14.57 -24.28 14.60
C HIS A 40 -14.54 -25.56 15.44
N GLY A 41 -15.70 -26.15 15.72
CA GLY A 41 -15.81 -27.42 16.44
C GLY A 41 -16.63 -27.33 17.72
N SER A 42 -16.51 -28.33 18.60
CA SER A 42 -17.36 -28.48 19.80
C SER A 42 -16.68 -28.08 21.11
N GLY A 43 -15.36 -27.88 21.13
CA GLY A 43 -14.60 -27.57 22.34
C GLY A 43 -13.63 -26.41 22.11
N TRP A 44 -13.47 -25.56 23.12
CA TRP A 44 -12.57 -24.40 23.05
C TRP A 44 -11.15 -24.80 23.40
N SER A 45 -10.22 -24.56 22.48
CA SER A 45 -8.80 -24.67 22.74
C SER A 45 -8.23 -23.34 23.28
N VAL A 46 -7.05 -23.39 23.92
CA VAL A 46 -6.33 -22.16 24.33
C VAL A 46 -5.98 -21.31 23.11
N LYS A 47 -5.66 -21.94 21.97
CA LYS A 47 -5.40 -21.26 20.69
C LYS A 47 -6.64 -20.50 20.21
N ASP A 48 -7.81 -21.15 20.23
CA ASP A 48 -9.07 -20.53 19.81
C ASP A 48 -9.40 -19.33 20.69
N MET A 49 -9.18 -19.45 22.00
CA MET A 49 -9.41 -18.36 22.95
C MET A 49 -8.44 -17.19 22.70
N GLN A 50 -7.16 -17.46 22.44
CA GLN A 50 -6.15 -16.45 22.13
C GLN A 50 -6.49 -15.70 20.82
N HIS A 51 -6.88 -16.40 19.77
CA HIS A 51 -7.25 -15.77 18.50
C HIS A 51 -8.60 -15.01 18.59
N THR A 52 -9.57 -15.57 19.31
CA THR A 52 -10.88 -14.90 19.51
C THR A 52 -10.71 -13.62 20.31
N ILE A 53 -9.95 -13.64 21.41
CA ILE A 53 -9.73 -12.44 22.23
C ILE A 53 -8.87 -11.40 21.50
N LEU A 54 -7.95 -11.84 20.63
CA LEU A 54 -7.23 -10.94 19.73
C LEU A 54 -8.19 -10.25 18.75
N GLY A 55 -9.17 -10.98 18.20
CA GLY A 55 -10.25 -10.38 17.42
C GLY A 55 -11.06 -9.34 18.22
N VAL A 56 -11.34 -9.62 19.50
CA VAL A 56 -12.06 -8.69 20.38
C VAL A 56 -11.27 -7.42 20.63
N LEU A 57 -9.97 -7.54 20.90
CA LEU A 57 -9.06 -6.41 21.00
C LEU A 57 -9.10 -5.55 19.73
N TRP A 58 -9.06 -6.19 18.55
CA TRP A 58 -9.09 -5.50 17.27
C TRP A 58 -10.39 -4.73 17.08
N TRP A 59 -11.56 -5.37 17.23
CA TRP A 59 -12.79 -4.63 16.95
C TRP A 59 -13.13 -3.57 18.00
N ALA A 60 -12.88 -3.82 19.28
CA ALA A 60 -13.08 -2.83 20.33
C ALA A 60 -12.11 -1.65 20.18
N GLY A 61 -10.83 -1.92 19.88
CA GLY A 61 -9.83 -0.90 19.60
C GLY A 61 -10.11 -0.14 18.31
N GLY A 62 -10.61 -0.80 17.27
CA GLY A 62 -11.03 -0.18 16.01
C GLY A 62 -12.16 0.84 16.22
N ILE A 63 -13.18 0.51 17.03
CA ILE A 63 -14.24 1.45 17.41
C ILE A 63 -13.66 2.69 18.09
N LEU A 64 -12.74 2.50 19.05
CA LEU A 64 -12.07 3.62 19.73
C LEU A 64 -11.26 4.47 18.75
N GLY A 65 -10.52 3.84 17.82
CA GLY A 65 -9.76 4.51 16.78
C GLY A 65 -10.65 5.37 15.88
N ILE A 66 -11.77 4.83 15.41
CA ILE A 66 -12.76 5.56 14.60
C ILE A 66 -13.27 6.78 15.38
N PHE A 67 -13.61 6.61 16.67
CA PHE A 67 -14.16 7.67 17.50
C PHE A 67 -13.16 8.81 17.74
N LEU A 68 -11.88 8.48 17.98
CA LEU A 68 -10.81 9.46 18.19
C LEU A 68 -10.36 10.13 16.90
N SER A 69 -10.44 9.44 15.76
CA SER A 69 -10.12 10.00 14.44
C SER A 69 -11.23 10.85 13.81
N ARG A 70 -12.34 11.09 14.53
CA ARG A 70 -13.36 12.03 14.08
C ARG A 70 -12.75 13.42 13.86
N ASN A 71 -13.32 14.17 12.92
CA ASN A 71 -12.80 15.49 12.53
C ASN A 71 -11.32 15.44 12.07
N ASN A 72 -10.93 14.33 11.42
CA ASN A 72 -9.61 14.09 10.84
C ASN A 72 -8.43 14.22 11.82
N GLN A 73 -8.69 13.99 13.11
CA GLN A 73 -7.61 13.92 14.09
C GLN A 73 -6.78 12.65 13.86
N ARG A 74 -5.48 12.76 14.10
CA ARG A 74 -4.56 11.62 14.13
C ARG A 74 -4.74 10.86 15.45
N THR A 75 -4.54 9.55 15.42
CA THR A 75 -4.63 8.71 16.63
C THR A 75 -3.59 7.61 16.62
N VAL A 76 -3.08 7.27 17.80
CA VAL A 76 -2.11 6.18 17.99
C VAL A 76 -2.77 4.82 18.16
N VAL A 77 -4.10 4.76 18.27
CA VAL A 77 -4.83 3.52 18.59
C VAL A 77 -4.51 2.36 17.62
N PRO A 78 -4.55 2.55 16.29
CA PRO A 78 -4.12 1.50 15.35
C PRO A 78 -2.70 1.00 15.62
N ALA A 79 -1.75 1.90 15.88
CA ALA A 79 -0.37 1.55 16.17
C ALA A 79 -0.24 0.70 17.45
N LEU A 80 -0.98 1.07 18.50
CA LEU A 80 -1.00 0.31 19.76
C LEU A 80 -1.59 -1.10 19.57
N ILE A 81 -2.67 -1.25 18.80
CA ILE A 81 -3.26 -2.55 18.50
C ILE A 81 -2.27 -3.45 17.75
N ILE A 82 -1.54 -2.89 16.79
CA ILE A 82 -0.51 -3.63 16.05
C ILE A 82 0.66 -4.02 16.97
N ILE A 83 1.09 -3.17 17.90
CA ILE A 83 2.13 -3.51 18.89
C ILE A 83 1.65 -4.66 19.78
N LEU A 84 0.44 -4.56 20.36
CA LEU A 84 -0.12 -5.61 21.21
C LEU A 84 -0.28 -6.93 20.46
N THR A 85 -0.66 -6.86 19.18
CA THR A 85 -0.72 -8.04 18.30
C THR A 85 0.66 -8.63 18.07
N GLY A 86 1.67 -7.79 17.81
CA GLY A 86 3.05 -8.24 17.64
C GLY A 86 3.60 -8.93 18.89
N TRP A 87 3.30 -8.40 20.08
CA TRP A 87 3.64 -9.05 21.35
C TRP A 87 2.92 -10.40 21.53
N ALA A 88 1.61 -10.46 21.28
CA ALA A 88 0.86 -11.70 21.39
C ALA A 88 1.39 -12.78 20.43
N MET A 89 1.73 -12.40 19.20
CA MET A 89 2.33 -13.29 18.19
C MET A 89 3.75 -13.71 18.56
N SER A 90 4.51 -12.86 19.27
CA SER A 90 5.89 -13.21 19.60
C SER A 90 6.00 -14.32 20.64
N ASP A 91 4.99 -14.43 21.51
CA ASP A 91 4.89 -15.46 22.55
C ASP A 91 3.99 -16.63 22.13
N HIS A 92 3.53 -16.67 20.87
CA HIS A 92 2.64 -17.72 20.39
C HIS A 92 3.40 -19.00 20.04
N ALA A 93 3.41 -19.96 20.98
CA ALA A 93 4.04 -21.26 20.79
C ALA A 93 3.35 -22.06 19.69
N GLN A 94 4.13 -22.51 18.70
CA GLN A 94 3.71 -23.41 17.64
C GLN A 94 4.14 -24.84 17.92
N ALA A 95 3.54 -25.80 17.22
CA ALA A 95 3.88 -27.22 17.34
C ALA A 95 5.36 -27.48 16.98
N LEU A 96 5.86 -26.76 15.98
CA LEU A 96 7.26 -26.84 15.55
C LEU A 96 8.07 -25.67 16.13
N MET A 97 9.22 -25.98 16.75
CA MET A 97 10.12 -24.95 17.31
C MET A 97 10.59 -23.95 16.25
N LEU A 98 10.84 -24.42 15.02
CA LEU A 98 11.15 -23.56 13.87
C LEU A 98 10.02 -22.53 13.65
N SER A 99 8.76 -22.99 13.62
CA SER A 99 7.58 -22.13 13.45
C SER A 99 7.44 -21.13 14.58
N THR A 100 7.67 -21.54 15.83
CA THR A 100 7.69 -20.63 16.99
C THR A 100 8.72 -19.51 16.83
N LYS A 101 9.92 -19.80 16.32
CA LYS A 101 10.95 -18.77 16.09
C LYS A 101 10.61 -17.83 14.94
N VAL A 102 10.00 -18.34 13.88
CA VAL A 102 9.54 -17.52 12.75
C VAL A 102 8.39 -16.60 13.18
N HIS A 103 7.41 -17.13 13.93
CA HIS A 103 6.33 -16.35 14.53
C HIS A 103 6.85 -15.29 15.52
N ALA A 104 7.85 -15.64 16.33
CA ALA A 104 8.53 -14.70 17.22
C ALA A 104 9.09 -13.50 16.45
N LEU A 105 9.81 -13.75 15.35
CA LEU A 105 10.36 -12.69 14.53
C LEU A 105 9.26 -11.86 13.85
N PHE A 106 8.21 -12.50 13.33
CA PHE A 106 7.06 -11.80 12.79
C PHE A 106 6.44 -10.85 13.84
N GLY A 107 6.26 -11.30 15.08
CA GLY A 107 5.81 -10.48 16.20
C GLY A 107 6.73 -9.28 16.47
N TYR A 108 8.05 -9.48 16.52
CA TYR A 108 9.02 -8.39 16.67
C TYR A 108 8.94 -7.36 15.54
N THR A 109 8.76 -7.81 14.29
CA THR A 109 8.60 -6.90 13.15
C THR A 109 7.30 -6.10 13.22
N LEU A 110 6.19 -6.70 13.66
CA LEU A 110 4.92 -6.00 13.89
C LEU A 110 5.06 -4.95 14.99
N MET A 111 5.72 -5.28 16.11
CA MET A 111 5.98 -4.30 17.18
C MET A 111 6.84 -3.15 16.70
N ALA A 112 7.90 -3.42 15.93
CA ALA A 112 8.76 -2.38 15.35
C ALA A 112 7.98 -1.49 14.37
N ALA A 113 7.12 -2.08 13.54
CA ALA A 113 6.27 -1.36 12.61
C ALA A 113 5.25 -0.46 13.34
N GLY A 114 4.60 -0.98 14.38
CA GLY A 114 3.69 -0.22 15.22
C GLY A 114 4.42 0.90 15.99
N LEU A 115 5.63 0.67 16.48
CA LEU A 115 6.44 1.71 17.12
C LEU A 115 6.82 2.81 16.15
N ALA A 116 7.24 2.47 14.93
CA ALA A 116 7.52 3.44 13.88
C ALA A 116 6.28 4.30 13.56
N ARG A 117 5.09 3.66 13.49
CA ARG A 117 3.82 4.38 13.28
C ARG A 117 3.47 5.30 14.45
N LEU A 118 3.72 4.85 15.69
CA LEU A 118 3.51 5.66 16.89
C LEU A 118 4.42 6.90 16.89
N ILE A 119 5.70 6.74 16.54
CA ILE A 119 6.64 7.85 16.41
C ILE A 119 6.18 8.83 15.32
N GLU A 120 5.73 8.32 14.18
CA GLU A 120 5.22 9.15 13.07
C GLU A 120 4.02 10.00 13.52
N VAL A 121 3.03 9.38 14.16
CA VAL A 121 1.82 10.06 14.64
C VAL A 121 2.14 11.09 15.72
N CYS A 122 3.05 10.78 16.65
CA CYS A 122 3.34 11.68 17.76
C CYS A 122 4.28 12.83 17.38
N PHE A 123 5.26 12.60 16.51
CA PHE A 123 6.39 13.52 16.35
C PHE A 123 6.64 14.00 14.91
N VAL A 124 6.20 13.25 13.89
CA VAL A 124 6.51 13.58 12.48
C VAL A 124 5.34 14.25 11.78
N ALA A 125 4.13 13.71 11.93
CA ALA A 125 2.92 14.21 11.27
C ALA A 125 1.71 14.24 12.23
N PRO A 126 1.78 14.99 13.35
CA PRO A 126 0.75 14.98 14.39
C PRO A 126 -0.58 15.59 13.96
N LYS A 127 -0.58 16.44 12.93
CA LYS A 127 -1.79 16.99 12.32
C LYS A 127 -1.96 16.43 10.92
N TYR A 128 -3.19 16.03 10.60
CA TYR A 128 -3.56 15.73 9.23
C TYR A 128 -4.01 17.02 8.56
N THR A 129 -3.09 17.72 7.91
CA THR A 129 -3.45 18.86 7.06
C THR A 129 -3.94 18.30 5.73
N GLN A 130 -5.19 18.59 5.38
CA GLN A 130 -5.63 18.48 4.01
C GLN A 130 -4.92 19.61 3.26
N ASP A 131 -3.94 19.28 2.43
CA ASP A 131 -3.65 20.17 1.31
C ASP A 131 -4.93 20.15 0.48
N ILE A 132 -5.75 21.19 0.61
CA ILE A 132 -6.87 21.46 -0.29
C ILE A 132 -6.20 21.77 -1.63
N VAL A 133 -5.83 20.71 -2.34
CA VAL A 133 -5.86 20.80 -3.80
C VAL A 133 -7.34 20.97 -4.07
N GLU A 134 -7.75 22.16 -4.52
CA GLU A 134 -9.04 22.38 -5.19
C GLU A 134 -9.07 21.47 -6.43
N GLY A 135 -9.19 20.18 -6.20
CA GLY A 135 -9.25 19.16 -7.22
C GLY A 135 -10.68 19.13 -7.70
N ASP A 136 -10.97 19.99 -8.67
CA ASP A 136 -11.75 19.83 -9.90
C ASP A 136 -12.87 18.75 -9.94
N SER A 137 -13.44 18.39 -8.80
CA SER A 137 -14.45 17.33 -8.66
C SER A 137 -15.85 17.87 -8.93
N HIS A 138 -15.94 19.09 -9.47
CA HIS A 138 -17.19 19.77 -9.77
C HIS A 138 -17.17 20.65 -11.04
N SER A 139 -16.15 20.56 -11.91
CA SER A 139 -16.22 21.23 -13.20
C SER A 139 -16.84 20.30 -14.26
N GLU A 140 -18.14 20.47 -14.50
CA GLU A 140 -18.59 20.29 -15.88
C GLU A 140 -18.03 21.47 -16.67
N HIS A 141 -17.10 21.17 -17.58
CA HIS A 141 -16.63 22.06 -18.64
C HIS A 141 -15.82 23.29 -18.20
N THR A 142 -14.50 23.17 -18.03
CA THR A 142 -13.60 24.30 -18.33
C THR A 142 -12.22 23.81 -18.77
N LEU A 143 -11.88 24.12 -20.02
CA LEU A 143 -10.51 24.19 -20.52
C LEU A 143 -9.89 25.47 -19.96
N ASP A 144 -9.01 25.41 -18.97
CA ASP A 144 -7.93 26.40 -18.82
C ASP A 144 -6.82 25.89 -17.91
N GLY A 145 -5.58 26.22 -18.29
CA GLY A 145 -4.35 25.78 -17.68
C GLY A 145 -3.86 26.74 -16.61
N SER A 146 -3.73 26.24 -15.38
CA SER A 146 -2.74 26.73 -14.42
C SER A 146 -2.42 25.61 -13.43
N ARG A 147 -1.67 24.61 -13.91
CA ARG A 147 -1.03 23.64 -13.03
C ARG A 147 0.17 24.33 -12.40
N GLU A 148 -0.05 24.99 -11.27
CA GLU A 148 1.07 25.45 -10.45
C GLU A 148 1.90 24.23 -10.04
N ASP A 149 3.15 24.25 -10.52
CA ASP A 149 4.17 23.30 -10.19
C ASP A 149 4.38 23.28 -8.67
N HIS A 150 3.81 22.29 -8.00
CA HIS A 150 4.37 21.82 -6.75
C HIS A 150 5.71 21.16 -7.07
N ALA A 151 6.72 22.02 -7.15
CA ALA A 151 8.13 21.74 -7.13
C ALA A 151 8.38 20.52 -6.25
N ALA A 152 9.17 19.59 -6.80
CA ALA A 152 9.81 18.47 -6.15
C ALA A 152 9.82 18.63 -4.63
N ALA A 153 8.77 18.12 -3.96
CA ALA A 153 8.78 18.02 -2.52
C ALA A 153 9.97 17.11 -2.20
N SER A 154 11.00 17.76 -1.65
CA SER A 154 12.22 17.15 -1.14
C SER A 154 11.86 15.86 -0.42
N SER A 155 12.75 14.87 -0.51
CA SER A 155 12.65 13.56 0.12
C SER A 155 12.16 13.66 1.57
N SER A 156 10.85 13.70 1.76
CA SER A 156 10.27 13.87 3.08
C SER A 156 10.52 12.56 3.83
N PRO A 157 10.98 12.59 5.09
CA PRO A 157 11.11 11.41 5.93
C PRO A 157 9.84 10.54 5.93
N THR A 158 8.68 11.17 5.70
CA THR A 158 7.39 10.51 5.55
C THR A 158 7.34 9.47 4.43
N ARG A 159 8.15 9.54 3.37
CA ARG A 159 8.17 8.50 2.31
C ARG A 159 8.92 7.23 2.74
N ALA A 160 9.97 7.34 3.53
CA ALA A 160 10.76 6.18 3.96
C ALA A 160 9.98 5.30 4.96
N PHE A 161 9.25 5.92 5.90
CA PHE A 161 8.42 5.20 6.88
C PHE A 161 7.18 4.53 6.25
N ARG A 162 6.78 4.88 5.03
CA ARG A 162 5.60 4.29 4.33
C ARG A 162 5.82 2.87 3.85
N HIS A 163 7.06 2.48 3.58
CA HIS A 163 7.36 1.18 2.96
C HIS A 163 7.72 0.08 3.98
N LEU A 164 8.07 0.47 5.22
CA LEU A 164 8.53 -0.43 6.27
C LEU A 164 7.43 -1.36 6.82
N PRO A 165 6.24 -0.87 7.21
CA PRO A 165 5.22 -1.72 7.86
C PRO A 165 4.60 -2.84 6.99
N PRO A 166 4.19 -2.61 5.73
CA PRO A 166 3.34 -3.59 5.02
C PRO A 166 4.13 -4.71 4.32
N PHE A 167 5.40 -4.48 4.01
CA PHE A 167 6.14 -5.37 3.12
C PHE A 167 6.74 -6.57 3.85
N PHE A 168 7.44 -6.33 4.96
CA PHE A 168 8.07 -7.39 5.75
C PHE A 168 7.05 -8.26 6.49
N CYS A 169 6.00 -7.64 7.03
CA CYS A 169 4.99 -8.36 7.78
C CYS A 169 4.22 -9.36 6.89
N ARG A 170 3.89 -9.02 5.64
CA ARG A 170 3.01 -9.87 4.82
C ARG A 170 3.71 -11.09 4.22
N LEU A 171 4.97 -10.96 3.78
CA LEU A 171 5.71 -12.10 3.24
C LEU A 171 6.10 -13.09 4.34
N LEU A 172 6.51 -12.61 5.51
CA LEU A 172 6.78 -13.47 6.67
C LEU A 172 5.51 -14.17 7.18
N PHE A 173 4.37 -13.48 7.16
CA PHE A 173 3.09 -14.08 7.55
C PHE A 173 2.65 -15.17 6.56
N MET A 174 2.85 -14.96 5.26
CA MET A 174 2.44 -15.92 4.23
C MET A 174 3.42 -17.10 4.07
N SER A 175 4.68 -16.94 4.49
CA SER A 175 5.70 -18.00 4.45
C SER A 175 5.81 -18.81 5.74
N ALA A 176 4.91 -18.59 6.71
CA ALA A 176 4.89 -19.34 7.96
C ALA A 176 3.82 -20.43 7.94
N THR A 177 3.54 -21.03 6.78
CA THR A 177 2.62 -22.17 6.67
C THR A 177 3.26 -23.42 7.29
N ASP A 178 2.44 -24.27 7.89
CA ASP A 178 2.93 -25.46 8.59
C ASP A 178 3.66 -26.41 7.61
N GLU A 179 3.13 -26.58 6.40
CA GLU A 179 3.70 -27.46 5.38
C GLU A 179 5.09 -27.00 4.91
N GLU A 180 5.25 -25.70 4.66
CA GLU A 180 6.53 -25.12 4.23
C GLU A 180 7.58 -25.24 5.34
N LEU A 181 7.19 -24.96 6.58
CA LEU A 181 8.11 -25.03 7.72
C LEU A 181 8.50 -26.46 8.08
N HIS A 182 7.61 -27.44 7.87
CA HIS A 182 7.96 -28.85 7.95
C HIS A 182 8.98 -29.25 6.89
N PHE A 183 8.78 -28.84 5.62
CA PHE A 183 9.75 -29.07 4.56
C PHE A 183 11.13 -28.47 4.88
N VAL A 184 11.16 -27.23 5.39
CA VAL A 184 12.39 -26.54 5.81
C VAL A 184 13.11 -27.30 6.92
N ASN A 185 12.36 -27.75 7.94
CA ASN A 185 12.90 -28.52 9.05
C ASN A 185 13.46 -29.87 8.61
N ASP A 186 12.79 -30.57 7.70
CA ASP A 186 13.22 -31.86 7.17
C ASP A 186 14.54 -31.76 6.39
N ASN A 187 14.75 -30.62 5.72
CA ASN A 187 16.03 -30.29 5.06
C ASN A 187 17.10 -29.79 6.04
N LYS A 188 16.85 -29.82 7.36
CA LYS A 188 17.77 -29.38 8.43
C LYS A 188 18.21 -27.92 8.30
N MET A 189 17.38 -27.08 7.69
CA MET A 189 17.65 -25.65 7.60
C MET A 189 17.16 -24.96 8.88
N ASP A 190 18.00 -24.09 9.45
CA ASP A 190 17.66 -23.36 10.65
C ASP A 190 16.79 -22.12 10.33
N HIS A 191 16.09 -21.62 11.34
CA HIS A 191 15.18 -20.48 11.22
C HIS A 191 15.87 -19.20 10.70
N VAL A 192 17.13 -18.94 11.07
CA VAL A 192 17.84 -17.72 10.64
C VAL A 192 18.09 -17.77 9.14
N THR A 193 18.61 -18.89 8.64
CA THR A 193 18.84 -19.09 7.20
C THR A 193 17.53 -18.95 6.42
N TYR A 194 16.46 -19.58 6.89
CA TYR A 194 15.14 -19.48 6.27
C TYR A 194 14.64 -18.03 6.21
N ILE A 195 14.70 -17.30 7.32
CA ILE A 195 14.28 -15.90 7.42
C ILE A 195 15.08 -15.00 6.46
N LEU A 196 16.40 -15.19 6.36
CA LEU A 196 17.26 -14.39 5.46
C LEU A 196 16.93 -14.66 3.99
N ILE A 197 16.60 -15.90 3.63
CA ILE A 197 16.11 -16.23 2.29
C ILE A 197 14.79 -15.50 2.03
N MET A 198 13.84 -15.56 2.96
CA MET A 198 12.56 -14.87 2.84
C MET A 198 12.72 -13.36 2.67
N PHE A 199 13.58 -12.72 3.46
CA PHE A 199 13.87 -11.29 3.30
C PHE A 199 14.52 -10.97 1.95
N SER A 200 15.42 -11.83 1.47
CA SER A 200 16.09 -11.65 0.18
C SER A 200 15.11 -11.72 -0.99
N ILE A 201 14.22 -12.72 -1.00
CA ILE A 201 13.14 -12.86 -1.97
C ILE A 201 12.21 -11.65 -1.89
N ALA A 202 11.88 -11.22 -0.67
CA ALA A 202 11.08 -10.03 -0.44
C ALA A 202 11.74 -8.80 -1.12
N PHE A 203 13.01 -8.52 -0.86
CA PHE A 203 13.69 -7.38 -1.47
C PHE A 203 13.65 -7.39 -3.00
N ILE A 204 13.89 -8.56 -3.61
CA ILE A 204 13.85 -8.71 -5.07
C ILE A 204 12.45 -8.44 -5.62
N LEU A 205 11.42 -9.04 -5.01
CA LEU A 205 10.03 -8.83 -5.42
C LEU A 205 9.61 -7.37 -5.25
N TYR A 206 10.02 -6.72 -4.16
CA TYR A 206 9.73 -5.30 -3.95
C TYR A 206 10.39 -4.42 -5.00
N ALA A 207 11.67 -4.65 -5.28
CA ALA A 207 12.41 -3.93 -6.31
C ALA A 207 11.74 -4.10 -7.68
N LEU A 208 11.31 -5.33 -8.03
CA LEU A 208 10.57 -5.60 -9.26
C LEU A 208 9.26 -4.81 -9.31
N ILE A 209 8.45 -4.86 -8.25
CA ILE A 209 7.15 -4.18 -8.22
C ILE A 209 7.32 -2.65 -8.33
N VAL A 210 8.25 -2.06 -7.57
CA VAL A 210 8.53 -0.62 -7.65
C VAL A 210 9.05 -0.23 -9.03
N SER A 211 9.92 -1.06 -9.62
CA SER A 211 10.41 -0.86 -10.99
C SER A 211 9.26 -0.87 -12.00
N LEU A 212 8.34 -1.84 -11.92
CA LEU A 212 7.17 -1.92 -12.80
C LEU A 212 6.24 -0.71 -12.64
N ILE A 213 6.00 -0.26 -11.41
CA ILE A 213 5.17 0.94 -11.15
C ILE A 213 5.83 2.19 -11.71
N SER A 214 7.15 2.34 -11.50
CA SER A 214 7.92 3.45 -12.05
C SER A 214 7.90 3.45 -13.58
N LEU A 215 8.11 2.28 -14.19
CA LEU A 215 8.05 2.09 -15.63
C LEU A 215 6.67 2.48 -16.19
N TYR A 216 5.60 2.00 -15.56
CA TYR A 216 4.23 2.35 -15.95
C TYR A 216 3.97 3.86 -15.86
N ALA A 217 4.43 4.53 -14.80
CA ALA A 217 4.23 5.96 -14.59
C ALA A 217 5.08 6.84 -15.52
N THR A 218 6.21 6.34 -16.02
CA THR A 218 7.17 7.11 -16.83
C THR A 218 7.17 6.74 -18.32
N SER A 219 6.37 5.74 -18.74
CA SER A 219 6.35 5.24 -20.12
C SER A 219 5.02 5.48 -20.83
N GLY A 220 5.10 5.67 -22.14
CA GLY A 220 3.93 5.68 -23.04
C GLY A 220 2.93 6.80 -22.74
N ARG A 221 1.63 6.47 -22.73
CA ARG A 221 0.52 7.42 -22.55
C ARG A 221 0.40 7.99 -21.13
N ASN A 222 1.10 7.40 -20.16
CA ASN A 222 1.02 7.79 -18.76
C ASN A 222 2.18 8.71 -18.33
N ALA A 223 3.21 8.85 -19.19
CA ALA A 223 4.31 9.77 -18.94
C ALA A 223 3.79 11.22 -18.98
N ALA A 224 4.25 12.06 -18.04
CA ALA A 224 3.94 13.48 -18.08
C ALA A 224 4.43 14.07 -19.42
N PRO A 225 3.61 14.91 -20.11
CA PRO A 225 4.06 15.57 -21.31
C PRO A 225 5.32 16.37 -20.97
N ALA A 226 6.36 16.26 -21.80
CA ALA A 226 7.56 17.05 -21.65
C ALA A 226 7.14 18.53 -21.62
N SER A 227 7.49 19.24 -20.55
CA SER A 227 7.30 20.69 -20.52
C SER A 227 8.14 21.27 -21.65
N SER A 228 7.49 21.96 -22.58
CA SER A 228 8.16 22.79 -23.56
C SER A 228 8.86 23.90 -22.79
N GLY A 229 10.12 23.66 -22.43
CA GLY A 229 10.97 24.68 -21.84
C GLY A 229 11.08 25.85 -22.82
N ASP A 230 10.90 27.05 -22.31
CA ASP A 230 11.06 28.31 -23.05
C ASP A 230 12.47 28.35 -23.66
N GLY A 231 12.56 28.12 -24.98
CA GLY A 231 13.82 28.01 -25.72
C GLY A 231 14.11 26.69 -26.46
N ALA A 232 13.18 25.73 -26.51
CA ALA A 232 13.39 24.51 -27.31
C ALA A 232 13.28 24.78 -28.82
N ILE A 233 14.41 24.65 -29.52
CA ILE A 233 14.52 24.61 -30.99
C ILE A 233 13.49 23.59 -31.53
N GLU A 234 12.62 24.03 -32.44
CA GLU A 234 11.74 23.16 -33.23
C GLU A 234 12.58 22.06 -33.90
N LEU A 235 12.61 20.88 -33.30
CA LEU A 235 13.09 19.67 -33.95
C LEU A 235 11.98 19.18 -34.88
N THR A 236 12.13 19.58 -36.13
CA THR A 236 11.38 19.08 -37.28
C THR A 236 11.29 17.56 -37.28
N GLN A 237 10.09 17.08 -37.66
CA GLN A 237 9.69 15.70 -37.99
C GLN A 237 10.58 14.55 -37.49
N SER A 238 10.12 13.96 -36.38
CA SER A 238 10.01 12.51 -36.13
C SER A 238 10.92 11.59 -36.96
N ASN A 239 11.89 10.96 -36.28
CA ASN A 239 12.54 9.74 -36.77
C ASN A 239 11.49 8.69 -37.17
N LYS A 240 11.52 8.26 -38.44
CA LYS A 240 10.60 7.32 -39.10
C LYS A 240 10.41 5.96 -38.40
N TRP A 241 11.21 5.64 -37.40
CA TRP A 241 11.23 4.32 -36.75
C TRP A 241 10.26 4.18 -35.57
N TYR A 242 9.72 5.29 -35.04
CA TYR A 242 8.74 5.28 -33.95
C TYR A 242 7.54 6.18 -34.27
N ALA A 243 6.99 6.06 -35.48
CA ALA A 243 5.74 6.73 -35.80
C ALA A 243 4.57 6.07 -35.04
N ARG A 244 3.74 6.90 -34.42
CA ARG A 244 2.49 6.48 -33.75
C ARG A 244 1.57 5.85 -34.79
N VAL A 245 1.10 4.63 -34.55
CA VAL A 245 0.08 4.00 -35.40
C VAL A 245 -1.18 4.88 -35.34
N PRO A 246 -1.68 5.40 -36.48
CA PRO A 246 -2.90 6.21 -36.51
C PRO A 246 -4.07 5.39 -35.95
N ALA A 247 -4.88 6.01 -35.10
CA ALA A 247 -6.14 5.41 -34.69
C ALA A 247 -7.03 5.30 -35.94
N ALA A 248 -7.57 4.10 -36.18
CA ALA A 248 -8.46 3.82 -37.30
C ALA A 248 -9.87 4.37 -37.01
N ASP A 249 -9.96 5.68 -36.84
CA ASP A 249 -11.22 6.43 -36.80
C ASP A 249 -11.07 7.63 -37.75
N VAL A 250 -10.93 7.32 -39.04
CA VAL A 250 -11.06 8.31 -40.11
C VAL A 250 -12.24 7.86 -40.94
N GLU A 251 -13.36 8.56 -40.79
CA GLU A 251 -14.49 8.44 -41.70
C GLU A 251 -13.99 8.61 -43.15
N PRO A 252 -14.49 7.81 -44.11
CA PRO A 252 -14.05 7.92 -45.49
C PRO A 252 -14.50 9.28 -46.03
N GLY A 253 -13.53 10.15 -46.29
CA GLY A 253 -13.77 11.45 -46.92
C GLY A 253 -14.59 11.27 -48.20
N THR A 254 -15.71 11.98 -48.27
CA THR A 254 -16.57 12.09 -49.44
C THR A 254 -15.75 12.54 -50.65
N HIS A 255 -15.51 11.62 -51.58
CA HIS A 255 -14.94 11.89 -52.88
C HIS A 255 -16.00 12.61 -53.73
N VAL A 256 -15.89 13.93 -53.88
CA VAL A 256 -16.68 14.69 -54.86
C VAL A 256 -15.92 14.64 -56.19
N ILE A 257 -16.43 13.83 -57.12
CA ILE A 257 -16.04 13.89 -58.54
C ILE A 257 -16.65 15.19 -59.07
N GLY A 258 -15.82 16.11 -59.55
CA GLY A 258 -16.30 17.26 -60.32
C GLY A 258 -16.79 16.78 -61.68
N ASP A 259 -17.97 17.24 -62.08
CA ASP A 259 -18.44 17.13 -63.46
C ASP A 259 -17.57 18.05 -64.33
N ASP A 260 -16.88 17.47 -65.30
CA ASP A 260 -16.20 18.21 -66.37
C ASP A 260 -17.26 18.63 -67.40
N ASP A 261 -17.57 19.93 -67.45
CA ASP A 261 -18.28 20.57 -68.56
C ASP A 261 -17.28 20.83 -69.71
N ASP A 262 -17.42 20.07 -70.81
CA ASP A 262 -17.49 20.53 -72.23
C ASP A 262 -17.57 19.34 -73.22
#